data_AF-A0A7C7GN22-F1
#
_entry.id   AF-A0A7C7GN22-F1
#
_cell.length_a   1.000
_cell.length_b   1.000
_cell.length_c   1.000
_cell.angle_alpha   90.00
_cell.angle_beta   90.00
_cell.angle_gamma   90.00
#
_symmetry.space_group_name_H-M   'P 1'
#
loop_
_entity.id
_entity.type
_entity.pdbx_description
1 polymer ?
#
loop_
_entity_poly.entity_id
_entity_poly.type
_entity_poly.pdbx_seq_one_letter_code
_entity_poly.pdbx_strand_id
1 'polypeptide(L)' 'MNFNHLIERSELKRTCNALGHKECYYQPVGDGQTTAGNNYHVTMNCKNCGRRTEAFMSERQYKQHSSILEREISNV' A
#
# COMPACT_ATOMS: atom_id res chain seq x y z
N MET A 1 3.04 9.20 4.17
CA MET A 1 1.69 8.89 4.70
C MET A 1 1.51 7.39 4.98
N ASN A 2 0.49 7.03 5.77
CA ASN A 2 0.16 5.63 6.12
C ASN A 2 -1.00 5.11 5.25
N PHE A 3 -0.75 4.07 4.46
CA PHE A 3 -1.74 3.45 3.58
C PHE A 3 -2.30 2.13 4.12
N ASN A 4 -2.18 1.89 5.43
CA ASN A 4 -2.71 0.69 6.09
C ASN A 4 -4.21 0.46 5.86
N HIS A 5 -4.98 1.52 5.58
CA HIS A 5 -6.41 1.41 5.29
C HIS A 5 -6.71 0.69 3.96
N LEU A 6 -5.73 0.57 3.06
CA LEU A 6 -5.81 -0.18 1.81
C LEU A 6 -5.39 -1.65 1.95
N ILE A 7 -4.89 -2.04 3.13
CA ILE A 7 -4.36 -3.37 3.41
C ILE A 7 -5.28 -4.07 4.41
N GLU A 8 -5.46 -5.38 4.25
CA GLU A 8 -6.25 -6.14 5.19
C GLU A 8 -5.65 -6.10 6.60
N ARG A 9 -6.52 -5.94 7.61
CA ARG A 9 -6.10 -5.89 9.03
C ARG A 9 -5.31 -7.13 9.48
N SER A 10 -5.59 -8.28 8.88
CA SER A 10 -4.87 -9.54 9.10
C SER A 10 -3.39 -9.42 8.71
N GLU A 11 -3.10 -8.78 7.57
CA GLU A 11 -1.74 -8.57 7.08
C GLU A 11 -0.96 -7.53 7.88
N LEU A 12 -1.64 -6.47 8.34
CA LEU A 12 -1.02 -5.40 9.12
C LEU A 12 -0.35 -5.90 10.40
N LYS A 13 -0.91 -6.94 11.03
CA LYS A 13 -0.46 -7.45 12.34
C LYS A 13 0.50 -8.63 12.24
N ARG A 14 0.51 -9.38 11.14
CA ARG A 14 1.25 -10.65 11.06
C ARG A 14 2.77 -10.48 11.09
N THR A 15 3.31 -9.49 10.38
CA THR A 15 4.77 -9.40 10.15
C THR A 15 5.48 -8.54 11.18
N CYS A 16 5.00 -7.32 11.40
CA CYS A 16 5.66 -6.36 12.29
C CYS A 16 5.57 -6.75 13.77
N ASN A 17 4.52 -7.47 14.18
CA ASN A 17 4.37 -7.93 15.56
C ASN A 17 5.50 -8.90 15.95
N ALA A 18 5.96 -9.74 15.02
CA ALA A 18 7.11 -10.62 15.24
C ALA A 18 8.44 -9.87 15.45
N LEU A 19 8.51 -8.61 15.00
CA LEU A 19 9.68 -7.73 15.14
C LEU A 19 9.54 -6.74 16.31
N GLY A 20 8.48 -6.86 17.13
CA GLY A 20 8.22 -5.95 18.26
C GLY A 20 7.51 -4.65 17.89
N HIS A 21 7.08 -4.49 16.65
CA HIS A 21 6.28 -3.35 16.21
C HIS A 21 4.78 -3.68 16.31
N LYS A 22 3.97 -2.76 16.87
CA LYS A 22 2.50 -2.96 17.01
C LYS A 22 1.78 -3.24 15.68
N GLU A 23 2.22 -2.61 14.59
CA GLU A 23 1.63 -2.77 13.26
C GLU A 23 2.63 -2.46 12.14
N CYS A 24 2.36 -2.99 10.94
CA CYS A 24 3.06 -2.61 9.72
C CYS A 24 2.71 -1.16 9.36
N TYR A 25 3.68 -0.42 8.81
CA TYR A 25 3.47 0.91 8.23
C TYR A 25 3.73 0.84 6.73
N TYR A 26 2.68 0.73 5.91
CA TYR A 26 2.81 0.56 4.47
C TYR A 26 2.80 1.91 3.72
N GLN A 27 3.69 2.00 2.73
CA GLN A 27 3.82 3.13 1.82
C GLN A 27 3.92 2.67 0.37
N PRO A 28 3.37 3.43 -0.59
CA PRO A 28 3.46 3.10 -1.99
C PRO A 28 4.91 3.28 -2.47
N VAL A 29 5.39 2.34 -3.28
CA VAL A 29 6.77 2.34 -3.81
C VAL A 29 6.84 2.10 -5.32
N GLY A 30 5.69 1.99 -5.99
CA GLY A 30 5.64 1.78 -7.43
C GLY A 30 4.33 2.27 -8.02
N ASP A 31 4.38 2.56 -9.32
CA ASP A 31 3.24 3.06 -10.08
C ASP A 31 2.07 2.08 -10.03
N GLY A 32 0.86 2.63 -9.96
CA GLY A 32 -0.36 1.84 -10.01
C GLY A 32 -0.52 1.20 -11.39
N GLN A 33 -0.57 -0.12 -11.45
CA GLN A 33 -0.78 -0.84 -12.70
C GLN A 33 -2.23 -1.30 -12.82
N THR A 34 -2.78 -1.16 -14.02
CA THR A 34 -4.13 -1.63 -14.36
C THR A 34 -4.13 -3.16 -14.48
N THR A 35 -5.07 -3.80 -13.80
CA THR A 35 -5.34 -5.24 -13.84
C THR A 35 -6.69 -5.51 -14.51
N ALA A 36 -7.00 -6.78 -14.76
CA ALA A 36 -8.26 -7.18 -15.39
C ALA A 36 -9.49 -6.63 -14.61
N GLY A 37 -10.47 -6.11 -15.36
CA GLY A 37 -11.72 -5.59 -14.78
C GLY A 37 -11.63 -4.16 -14.23
N ASN A 38 -10.76 -3.30 -14.77
CA ASN A 38 -10.58 -1.90 -14.37
C ASN A 38 -10.20 -1.72 -12.88
N ASN A 39 -9.46 -2.67 -12.33
CA ASN A 39 -8.87 -2.55 -11.00
C ASN A 39 -7.41 -2.10 -11.12
N TYR A 40 -6.96 -1.28 -10.19
CA TYR A 40 -5.59 -0.84 -10.07
C TYR A 40 -4.94 -1.55 -8.90
N HIS A 41 -3.73 -2.06 -9.08
CA HIS A 41 -2.91 -2.52 -7.97
C HIS A 41 -1.75 -1.55 -7.77
N VAL A 42 -1.43 -1.27 -6.51
CA VAL A 42 -0.31 -0.41 -6.12
C VAL A 42 0.62 -1.23 -5.25
N THR A 43 1.90 -1.25 -5.63
CA THR A 43 2.93 -1.93 -4.83
C THR A 43 3.24 -1.09 -3.60
N MET A 44 3.16 -1.71 -2.43
CA MET A 44 3.41 -1.09 -1.13
C MET A 44 4.59 -1.76 -0.45
N ASN A 45 5.38 -1.00 0.31
CA ASN A 45 6.45 -1.50 1.14
C ASN A 45 6.26 -1.05 2.60
N CYS A 46 6.53 -1.94 3.54
CA CYS A 46 6.51 -1.61 4.94
C CYS A 46 7.80 -0.93 5.37
N LYS A 47 7.73 0.28 5.94
CA LYS A 47 8.90 0.97 6.50
C LYS A 47 9.56 0.27 7.68
N ASN A 48 8.78 -0.50 8.45
CA ASN A 48 9.29 -1.14 9.67
C ASN A 48 9.97 -2.49 9.39
N CYS A 49 9.37 -3.31 8.52
CA CYS A 49 9.85 -4.68 8.27
C CYS A 49 10.36 -4.92 6.85
N GLY A 50 10.26 -3.95 5.94
CA GLY A 50 10.66 -4.09 4.54
C GLY A 50 9.80 -5.05 3.71
N ARG A 51 8.68 -5.53 4.26
CA ARG A 51 7.76 -6.41 3.55
C ARG A 51 7.06 -5.66 2.42
N ARG A 52 7.11 -6.23 1.22
CA ARG A 52 6.29 -5.81 0.08
C ARG A 52 4.91 -6.47 0.12
N THR A 53 3.89 -5.71 -0.27
CA THR A 53 2.52 -6.18 -0.48
C THR A 53 1.87 -5.40 -1.63
N GLU A 54 0.71 -5.84 -2.08
CA GLU A 54 -0.06 -5.20 -3.15
C GLU A 54 -1.39 -4.72 -2.59
N ALA A 55 -1.70 -3.45 -2.80
CA ALA A 55 -3.00 -2.88 -2.49
C ALA A 55 -3.85 -2.85 -3.76
N PHE A 56 -5.00 -3.53 -3.75
CA PHE A 56 -5.95 -3.52 -4.86
C PHE A 56 -7.03 -2.47 -4.62
N MET A 57 -7.34 -1.69 -5.65
CA MET A 57 -8.36 -0.66 -5.60
C MET A 57 -9.12 -0.58 -6.92
N SER A 58 -10.39 -0.20 -6.86
CA SER A 58 -11.17 0.11 -8.06
C SER A 58 -10.64 1.36 -8.75
N GLU A 59 -10.92 1.53 -10.06
CA GLU A 59 -10.62 2.76 -10.80
C GLU A 59 -11.12 4.03 -10.08
N ARG A 60 -12.30 3.98 -9.46
CA ARG A 60 -12.86 5.12 -8.72
C ARG A 60 -11.99 5.48 -7.52
N GLN A 61 -11.56 4.49 -6.75
CA GLN A 61 -10.66 4.69 -5.61
C GLN A 61 -9.30 5.18 -6.07
N TYR A 62 -8.76 4.62 -7.17
CA TYR A 62 -7.50 5.08 -7.75
C TYR A 62 -7.58 6.54 -8.14
N LYS A 63 -8.61 6.96 -8.88
CA LYS A 63 -8.80 8.38 -9.25
C LYS A 63 -8.87 9.30 -8.03
N GLN A 64 -9.54 8.88 -6.96
CA GLN A 64 -9.62 9.65 -5.71
C GLN A 64 -8.27 9.81 -4.99
N HIS A 65 -7.38 8.81 -5.09
CA HIS A 65 -6.12 8.78 -4.35
C HIS A 65 -4.88 9.02 -5.23
N SER A 66 -5.05 9.11 -6.55
CA SER A 66 -3.99 9.19 -7.57
C SER A 66 -2.98 10.30 -7.28
N SER A 67 -3.45 11.52 -7.02
CA SER A 67 -2.58 12.66 -6.72
C SER A 67 -1.70 12.47 -5.47
N ILE A 68 -2.20 11.75 -4.47
CA ILE A 68 -1.45 11.47 -3.24
C ILE A 68 -0.48 10.30 -3.48
N LEU A 69 -0.93 9.26 -4.18
CA LEU A 69 -0.11 8.10 -4.53
C LEU A 69 1.09 8.53 -5.38
N GLU A 70 0.86 9.27 -6.47
CA GLU A 70 1.90 9.79 -7.35
C GLU A 70 2.90 10.68 -6.60
N ARG A 71 2.40 11.55 -5.71
CA ARG A 71 3.27 12.40 -4.88
C ARG A 71 4.13 11.57 -3.93
N GLU A 72 3.57 10.56 -3.28
CA GLU A 72 4.33 9.74 -2.33
C GLU A 72 5.33 8.84 -3.06
N ILE A 73 4.97 8.27 -4.23
CA ILE A 73 5.88 7.49 -5.07
C ILE A 73 7.07 8.35 -5.54
N SER A 74 6.82 9.59 -5.98
CA SER A 74 7.90 10.50 -6.40
C SER A 74 8.83 10.93 -5.27
N ASN A 75 8.44 10.75 -4.00
CA ASN A 75 9.22 11.12 -2.82
C ASN A 75 9.96 9.92 -2.19
N VAL A 76 9.80 8.72 -2.74
CA VAL A 76 10.51 7.49 -2.33
C VAL A 76 11.78 7.34 -3.14
#